data_AF-A0AAC8YMT4-F1
#
_entry.id   AF-A0AAC8YMT4-F1
#
_cell.length_a   1.000
_cell.length_b   1.000
_cell.length_c   1.000
_cell.angle_alpha   90.00
_cell.angle_beta   90.00
_cell.angle_gamma   90.00
#
_symmetry.space_group_name_H-M   'P 1'
#
loop_
_entity.id
_entity.type
_entity.pdbx_description
1 polymer ?
#
loop_
_entity_poly.entity_id
_entity_poly.type
_entity_poly.pdbx_seq_one_letter_code
_entity_poly.pdbx_strand_id
1 'polypeptide(L)' 'MDAPSIIPSLDDLRSCLERAERDAVCAEMIDDFARRQVELPKATRRVAELRAQISRLEETF' A
#
# COMPACT_ATOMS: atom_id res chain seq x y z
N MET A 1 -15.62 25.96 -2.99
CA MET A 1 -14.79 24.87 -2.45
C MET A 1 -14.80 23.78 -3.50
N ASP A 2 -13.69 23.60 -4.22
CA ASP A 2 -13.54 22.50 -5.17
C ASP A 2 -13.76 21.17 -4.45
N ALA A 3 -14.53 20.27 -5.07
CA ALA A 3 -14.77 18.94 -4.55
C ALA A 3 -13.42 18.20 -4.42
N PRO A 4 -13.16 17.46 -3.32
CA PRO A 4 -11.95 16.66 -3.23
C PRO A 4 -11.92 15.68 -4.41
N SER A 5 -10.80 15.71 -5.15
CA SER A 5 -10.55 14.75 -6.23
C SER A 5 -10.76 13.34 -5.69
N ILE A 6 -11.69 12.59 -6.31
CA ILE A 6 -11.94 11.18 -6.00
C ILE A 6 -10.70 10.33 -6.38
N ILE A 7 -9.85 10.87 -7.25
CA ILE A 7 -8.59 10.26 -7.66
C ILE A 7 -7.52 10.65 -6.62
N PRO A 8 -6.94 9.67 -5.90
CA PRO A 8 -5.87 9.94 -4.95
C PRO A 8 -4.67 10.56 -5.67
N SER A 9 -4.09 11.60 -5.07
CA SER A 9 -2.89 12.24 -5.57
C SER A 9 -1.66 11.33 -5.43
N LEU A 10 -0.56 11.67 -6.10
CA LEU A 10 0.70 10.95 -5.95
C LEU A 10 1.19 10.95 -4.49
N ASP A 11 0.97 12.05 -3.77
CA ASP A 11 1.33 12.19 -2.36
C ASP A 11 0.47 11.30 -1.45
N ASP A 12 -0.84 11.21 -1.76
CA ASP A 12 -1.75 10.28 -1.07
C ASP A 12 -1.33 8.83 -1.25
N LEU A 13 -0.94 8.45 -2.48
CA LEU A 13 -0.47 7.12 -2.79
C LEU A 13 0.85 6.79 -2.10
N ARG A 14 1.78 7.74 -2.02
CA ARG A 14 3.05 7.59 -1.29
C ARG A 14 2.83 7.43 0.22
N SER A 15 1.96 8.24 0.81
CA SER A 15 1.56 8.12 2.21
C SER A 15 0.89 6.76 2.49
N CYS A 16 0.03 6.30 1.56
CA CYS A 16 -0.58 4.99 1.62
C CYS A 16 0.44 3.86 1.49
N LEU A 17 1.45 4.00 0.63
CA LEU A 17 2.52 3.03 0.44
C LEU A 17 3.35 2.88 1.72
N GLU A 18 3.77 3.99 2.33
CA GLU A 18 4.54 3.97 3.59
C GLU A 18 3.78 3.23 4.69
N ARG A 19 2.47 3.47 4.81
CA ARG A 19 1.62 2.75 5.76
C ARG A 19 1.53 1.26 5.44
N ALA A 20 1.34 0.91 4.16
CA ALA A 20 1.26 -0.49 3.74
C ALA A 20 2.57 -1.25 3.95
N GLU A 21 3.73 -0.59 3.78
CA GLU A 21 5.04 -1.16 4.06
C GLU A 21 5.22 -1.43 5.56
N ARG A 22 4.79 -0.51 6.43
CA ARG A 22 4.75 -0.74 7.89
C ARG A 22 3.82 -1.89 8.26
N ASP A 23 2.63 -1.96 7.67
CA ASP A 23 1.68 -3.04 7.91
C ASP A 23 2.25 -4.41 7.47
N ALA A 24 3.02 -4.45 6.38
CA ALA A 24 3.71 -5.67 5.94
C ALA A 24 4.77 -6.12 6.95
N VAL A 25 5.59 -5.20 7.47
CA VAL A 25 6.56 -5.50 8.54
C VAL A 25 5.83 -6.03 9.79
N CYS A 26 4.72 -5.39 10.19
CA CYS A 26 3.91 -5.89 11.30
C CYS A 26 3.35 -7.30 11.02
N ALA A 27 2.95 -7.59 9.78
CA ALA A 27 2.47 -8.91 9.40
C ALA A 27 3.57 -9.98 9.49
N GLU A 28 4.82 -9.64 9.17
CA GLU A 28 5.98 -10.55 9.37
C GLU A 28 6.24 -10.88 10.84
N MET A 29 5.87 -9.98 11.76
CA MET A 29 6.02 -10.16 13.20
C MET A 29 4.89 -10.97 13.86
N ILE A 30 3.85 -11.40 13.13
CA ILE A 30 2.72 -12.14 13.71
C ILE A 30 3.19 -13.53 14.18
N ASP A 31 3.22 -13.82 15.48
CA ASP A 31 3.70 -15.11 16.01
C ASP A 31 2.82 -16.32 15.59
N ASP A 32 1.52 -16.09 15.42
CA ASP A 32 0.61 -17.12 14.91
C ASP A 32 0.92 -17.42 13.44
N PHE A 33 1.51 -18.58 13.20
CA PHE A 33 1.94 -19.00 11.87
C PHE A 33 0.78 -19.09 10.85
N ALA A 34 -0.39 -19.60 11.26
CA ALA A 34 -1.53 -19.72 10.36
C ALA A 34 -2.05 -18.32 9.98
N ARG A 35 -2.12 -17.41 10.95
CA ARG A 35 -2.50 -16.02 10.70
C ARG A 35 -1.48 -15.28 9.84
N ARG A 36 -0.18 -15.47 10.10
CA ARG A 36 0.92 -14.87 9.32
C ARG A 36 0.82 -15.27 7.84
N GLN A 37 0.55 -16.54 7.55
CA GLN A 37 0.39 -17.03 6.18
C GLN A 37 -0.78 -16.39 5.42
N VAL A 38 -1.78 -15.84 6.12
CA VAL A 38 -2.91 -15.15 5.51
C VAL A 38 -2.66 -13.65 5.38
N GLU A 39 -2.11 -13.02 6.42
CA GLU A 39 -1.98 -11.56 6.49
C GLU A 39 -0.76 -11.03 5.73
N LEU A 40 0.37 -11.74 5.74
CA LEU A 40 1.58 -11.31 5.05
C LEU A 40 1.40 -11.24 3.51
N PRO A 41 0.78 -12.22 2.83
CA PRO A 41 0.51 -12.11 1.40
C PRO A 41 -0.46 -10.97 1.04
N LYS A 42 -1.43 -10.67 1.91
CA LYS A 42 -2.35 -9.54 1.69
C LYS A 42 -1.61 -8.21 1.77
N ALA A 43 -0.79 -8.03 2.82
CA ALA A 43 -0.02 -6.80 3.01
C ALA A 43 1.01 -6.59 1.89
N THR A 44 1.76 -7.63 1.52
CA THR A 44 2.73 -7.56 0.41
C THR A 44 2.06 -7.30 -0.94
N ARG A 45 0.91 -7.92 -1.21
CA ARG A 45 0.11 -7.61 -2.41
C ARG A 45 -0.31 -6.14 -2.45
N ARG A 46 -0.75 -5.59 -1.31
CA ARG A 46 -1.15 -4.18 -1.21
C ARG A 46 0.02 -3.24 -1.51
N VAL A 47 1.22 -3.54 -1.00
CA VAL A 47 2.45 -2.79 -1.29
C VAL A 47 2.75 -2.81 -2.80
N ALA A 48 2.70 -3.99 -3.43
CA ALA A 48 2.94 -4.13 -4.86
C ALA A 48 1.93 -3.34 -5.71
N GLU A 49 0.64 -3.40 -5.35
CA GLU A 49 -0.42 -2.65 -6.04
C GLU A 49 -0.21 -1.14 -5.94
N LEU A 50 0.17 -0.62 -4.76
CA LEU A 50 0.43 0.81 -4.55
C LEU A 50 1.68 1.27 -5.33
N ARG A 51 2.76 0.49 -5.31
CA ARG A 51 3.96 0.79 -6.12
C ARG A 51 3.63 0.85 -7.60
N ALA A 52 2.84 -0.10 -8.11
CA ALA A 52 2.42 -0.10 -9.51
C ALA A 52 1.54 1.13 -9.87
N GLN A 53 0.66 1.56 -8.96
CA GLN A 53 -0.15 2.76 -9.16
C GLN A 53 0.71 4.03 -9.20
N ILE A 54 1.68 4.14 -8.28
CA ILE A 54 2.64 5.25 -8.24
C ILE A 54 3.43 5.31 -9.54
N SER A 55 4.04 4.18 -9.96
CA SER A 55 4.83 4.15 -11.19
C SER A 55 4.02 4.55 -12.43
N ARG A 56 2.77 4.08 -12.56
CA ARG A 56 1.89 4.48 -13.67
C ARG A 56 1.59 5.98 -13.69
N LEU A 57 1.39 6.58 -12.51
CA LEU A 57 1.18 8.02 -12.40
C LEU A 57 2.44 8.80 -12.71
N GLU A 58 3.61 8.36 -12.23
CA GLU A 58 4.90 8.99 -12.52
C GLU A 58 5.28 8.90 -14.00
N GLU A 59 4.91 7.84 -14.71
CA GLU A 59 5.09 7.72 -16.18
C GLU A 59 4.17 8.66 -16.98
N THR A 60 3.11 9.18 -16.36
CA THR A 60 2.13 10.05 -17.02
C THR A 60 2.51 11.53 -16.97
N PHE A 61 3.46 11.92 -16.11
CA PHE A 61 3.95 13.30 -15.94
C PHE A 61 5.37 13.47 -16.48
#